data_AF-A6I9M9-F1
#
_entry.id   AF-A6I9M9-F1
#
_cell.length_a   1.000
_cell.length_b   1.000
_cell.length_c   1.000
_cell.angle_alpha   90.00
_cell.angle_beta   90.00
_cell.angle_gamma   90.00
#
_symmetry.space_group_name_H-M   'P 1'
#
loop_
_entity.id
_entity.type
_entity.pdbx_description
1 polymer ?
#
loop_
_entity_poly.entity_id
_entity_poly.type
_entity_poly.pdbx_seq_one_letter_code
_entity_poly.pdbx_strand_id
1 'polypeptide(L)'
;MGRLNVKNEELDAMMKEASGPINFTVFLTMFGEKLKGADPEDVITGAFKVLDPEGKGTIKKQFLEELLTTQCDRFSQEEIKNMWAAFPPDVGGNVDYKNICYVITHGDAKDQE
;
A
#
# COMPACT_ATOMS: atom_id res chain seq x y z
N MET A 1 7.83 8.16 -15.48
CA MET A 1 7.41 9.05 -16.61
C MET A 1 5.89 9.15 -16.58
N GLY A 2 5.29 10.26 -17.01
CA GLY A 2 3.83 10.41 -17.00
C GLY A 2 3.14 9.51 -18.04
N ARG A 3 1.88 9.12 -17.78
CA ARG A 3 1.07 8.34 -18.72
C ARG A 3 0.68 9.19 -19.92
N LEU A 4 1.13 8.80 -21.12
CA LEU A 4 0.75 9.41 -22.38
C LEU A 4 -0.50 8.68 -22.90
N ASN A 5 -1.58 9.40 -23.25
CA ASN A 5 -2.89 8.88 -23.69
C ASN A 5 -3.92 8.55 -22.57
N VAL A 6 -3.95 9.35 -21.51
CA VAL A 6 -5.02 9.33 -20.51
C VAL A 6 -6.33 9.81 -21.14
N LYS A 7 -7.45 9.14 -20.82
CA LYS A 7 -8.77 9.52 -21.33
C LYS A 7 -9.24 10.83 -20.71
N ASN A 8 -10.01 11.63 -21.44
CA ASN A 8 -10.53 12.90 -20.91
C ASN A 8 -11.38 12.70 -19.65
N GLU A 9 -12.12 11.59 -19.54
CA GLU A 9 -12.92 11.31 -18.34
C GLU A 9 -12.04 11.09 -17.10
N GLU A 10 -10.84 10.52 -17.26
CA GLU A 10 -9.89 10.32 -16.18
C GLU A 10 -9.23 11.65 -15.76
N LEU A 11 -8.92 12.52 -16.72
CA LEU A 11 -8.46 13.89 -16.45
C LEU A 11 -9.53 14.69 -15.70
N ASP A 12 -10.79 14.62 -16.13
CA ASP A 12 -11.90 15.31 -15.48
C ASP A 12 -12.14 14.78 -14.05
N ALA A 13 -11.97 13.48 -13.84
CA ALA A 13 -12.06 12.88 -12.50
C ALA A 13 -10.96 13.41 -11.58
N MET A 14 -9.71 13.47 -12.04
CA MET A 14 -8.59 14.04 -11.27
C MET A 14 -8.82 15.53 -10.95
N MET A 15 -9.32 16.30 -11.92
CA MET A 15 -9.60 17.73 -11.71
C MET A 15 -10.76 17.97 -10.72
N LYS A 16 -11.72 17.03 -10.62
CA LYS A 16 -12.84 17.11 -9.66
C LYS A 16 -12.44 16.81 -8.22
N GLU A 17 -11.28 16.17 -7.99
CA GLU A 17 -10.75 16.04 -6.63
C GLU A 17 -10.33 17.41 -6.05
N ALA A 18 -10.18 18.42 -6.92
CA ALA A 18 -9.91 19.80 -6.54
C ALA A 18 -11.17 20.59 -6.26
N SER A 19 -11.14 21.35 -5.16
CA SER A 19 -12.15 22.36 -4.86
C SER A 19 -12.06 23.60 -5.78
N GLY A 20 -11.03 23.70 -6.62
CA GLY A 20 -10.80 24.80 -7.55
C GLY A 20 -9.58 24.56 -8.46
N PRO A 21 -9.12 25.58 -9.18
CA PRO A 21 -7.95 25.46 -10.05
C PRO A 21 -6.71 24.94 -9.30
N ILE A 22 -6.09 23.88 -9.82
CA ILE A 22 -4.91 23.26 -9.20
C ILE A 22 -3.70 24.18 -9.43
N ASN A 23 -3.31 24.89 -8.38
CA ASN A 23 -2.00 25.53 -8.27
C ASN A 23 -1.10 24.72 -7.33
N PHE A 24 0.17 25.11 -7.21
CA PHE A 24 1.15 24.36 -6.42
C PHE A 24 0.72 24.15 -4.96
N THR A 25 0.12 25.17 -4.33
CA THR A 25 -0.37 25.07 -2.95
C THR A 25 -1.53 24.08 -2.82
N VAL A 26 -2.51 24.15 -3.72
CA VAL A 26 -3.66 23.22 -3.75
C VAL A 26 -3.17 21.78 -3.95
N PHE A 27 -2.20 21.59 -4.84
CA PHE A 27 -1.59 20.29 -5.09
C PHE A 27 -0.92 19.72 -3.83
N LEU A 28 -0.10 20.53 -3.12
CA LEU A 28 0.54 20.09 -1.88
C LEU A 28 -0.49 19.76 -0.78
N THR A 29 -1.55 20.56 -0.66
CA THR A 29 -2.62 20.31 0.33
C THR A 29 -3.32 18.98 0.05
N MET A 30 -3.69 18.69 -1.19
CA MET A 30 -4.32 17.41 -1.56
C MET A 30 -3.43 16.22 -1.23
N PHE A 31 -2.15 16.29 -1.56
CA PHE A 31 -1.20 15.22 -1.25
C PHE A 31 -1.03 15.07 0.26
N GLY A 32 -0.97 16.17 1.01
CA GLY A 32 -0.92 16.15 2.47
C GLY A 32 -2.14 15.48 3.10
N GLU A 33 -3.34 15.70 2.55
CA GLU A 33 -4.57 15.05 3.00
C GLU A 33 -4.58 13.56 2.67
N LYS A 34 -4.16 13.16 1.46
CA LYS A 34 -4.10 11.74 1.06
C LYS A 34 -3.04 10.94 1.82
N LEU A 35 -1.95 11.57 2.23
CA LEU A 35 -0.89 10.94 3.04
C LEU A 35 -1.16 11.00 4.55
N LYS A 36 -2.24 11.66 4.97
CA LYS A 36 -2.57 11.80 6.39
C LYS A 36 -2.91 10.43 6.98
N GLY A 37 -2.15 10.04 8.00
CA GLY A 37 -2.32 8.76 8.69
C GLY A 37 -1.47 7.62 8.14
N ALA A 38 -0.62 7.88 7.13
CA ALA A 38 0.41 6.94 6.73
C ALA A 38 1.62 7.06 7.68
N ASP A 39 2.00 5.94 8.29
CA ASP A 39 3.24 5.84 9.05
C ASP A 39 4.45 5.78 8.10
N PRO A 40 5.63 6.27 8.52
CA PRO A 40 6.84 6.13 7.74
C PRO A 40 7.25 4.64 7.64
N GLU A 41 7.97 4.29 6.56
CA GLU A 41 8.30 2.89 6.24
C GLU A 41 9.02 2.16 7.37
N ASP A 42 9.89 2.84 8.12
CA ASP A 42 10.64 2.29 9.24
C ASP A 42 9.74 1.89 10.42
N VAL A 43 8.67 2.64 10.66
CA VAL A 43 7.66 2.33 11.67
C VAL A 43 6.83 1.12 11.25
N ILE A 44 6.36 1.09 10.00
CA ILE A 44 5.60 -0.04 9.45
C ILE A 44 6.46 -1.32 9.47
N THR A 45 7.71 -1.21 9.01
CA THR A 45 8.69 -2.32 9.05
C THR A 45 8.96 -2.76 10.48
N GLY A 46 9.06 -1.81 11.42
CA GLY A 46 9.22 -2.08 12.84
C GLY A 46 8.09 -2.92 13.42
N ALA A 47 6.84 -2.64 13.02
CA ALA A 47 5.67 -3.44 13.42
C ALA A 47 5.75 -4.88 12.91
N PHE A 48 6.10 -5.09 11.64
CA PHE A 48 6.27 -6.44 11.09
C PHE A 48 7.44 -7.22 11.71
N LYS A 49 8.53 -6.54 12.10
CA LYS A 49 9.65 -7.18 12.79
C LYS A 49 9.26 -7.82 14.12
N VAL A 50 8.23 -7.31 14.80
CA VAL A 50 7.70 -7.95 16.04
C VAL A 50 7.13 -9.35 15.75
N LEU A 51 6.65 -9.57 14.52
CA LEU A 51 6.10 -10.85 14.06
C LEU A 51 7.17 -11.80 13.48
N ASP A 52 8.39 -11.31 13.27
CA ASP A 52 9.53 -12.05 12.71
C ASP A 52 10.74 -11.97 13.66
N PRO A 53 10.70 -12.68 14.80
CA PRO A 53 11.76 -12.63 15.81
C PRO A 53 13.11 -13.16 15.31
N GLU A 54 13.11 -13.95 14.23
CA GLU A 54 14.33 -14.47 13.59
C GLU A 54 14.92 -13.49 12.58
N GLY A 55 14.23 -12.39 12.26
CA GLY A 55 14.71 -11.33 11.35
C GLY A 55 14.88 -11.79 9.90
N LYS A 56 14.12 -12.80 9.47
CA LYS A 56 14.20 -13.39 8.12
C LYS A 56 13.78 -12.40 7.02
N GLY A 57 12.98 -11.40 7.35
CA GLY A 57 12.36 -10.50 6.38
C GLY A 57 11.10 -11.08 5.74
N THR A 58 10.63 -12.23 6.22
CA THR A 58 9.45 -12.91 5.68
C THR A 58 8.59 -13.48 6.79
N ILE A 59 7.27 -13.51 6.61
CA ILE A 59 6.31 -14.08 7.56
C ILE A 59 5.48 -15.15 6.86
N LYS A 60 5.06 -16.20 7.59
CA LYS A 60 4.16 -17.23 7.03
C LYS A 60 2.80 -16.63 6.69
N LYS A 61 2.32 -16.85 5.47
CA LYS A 61 1.00 -16.40 5.02
C LYS A 61 -0.11 -16.75 6.01
N GLN A 62 -0.17 -18.02 6.42
CA GLN A 62 -1.23 -18.52 7.31
C GLN A 62 -1.26 -17.78 8.64
N PHE A 63 -0.09 -17.51 9.22
CA PHE A 63 0.03 -16.77 10.48
C PHE A 63 -0.42 -15.31 10.31
N LEU A 64 0.00 -14.65 9.22
CA LEU A 64 -0.39 -13.27 8.95
C LEU A 64 -1.90 -13.15 8.65
N GLU A 65 -2.46 -14.10 7.90
CA GLU A 65 -3.90 -14.16 7.59
C GLU A 65 -4.75 -14.36 8.85
N GLU A 66 -4.35 -15.27 9.75
CA GLU A 66 -5.02 -15.48 11.04
C GLU A 66 -4.95 -14.20 11.89
N LEU A 67 -3.79 -13.55 11.96
CA LEU A 67 -3.64 -12.30 12.72
C LEU A 67 -4.57 -11.19 12.19
N LEU A 68 -4.58 -10.97 10.86
CA LEU A 68 -5.37 -9.92 10.22
C LEU A 68 -6.88 -10.17 10.24
N THR A 69 -7.32 -11.41 10.38
CA THR A 69 -8.75 -11.77 10.45
C THR A 69 -9.28 -11.90 11.88
N THR A 70 -8.41 -12.03 12.87
CA THR A 70 -8.82 -12.26 14.28
C THR A 70 -8.54 -11.07 15.19
N GLN A 71 -7.45 -10.34 14.96
CA GLN A 71 -6.96 -9.28 15.83
C GLN A 71 -7.26 -7.89 15.24
N CYS A 72 -7.37 -6.89 16.12
CA CYS A 72 -7.50 -5.48 15.76
C CYS A 72 -8.69 -5.20 14.83
N ASP A 73 -8.52 -4.30 13.86
CA ASP A 73 -9.49 -4.05 12.82
C ASP A 73 -9.38 -5.16 11.77
N ARG A 74 -10.44 -5.97 11.69
CA ARG A 74 -10.38 -7.28 11.04
C ARG A 74 -10.60 -7.13 9.56
N PHE A 75 -9.68 -7.69 8.80
CA PHE A 75 -9.83 -7.77 7.37
C PHE A 75 -10.98 -8.69 7.03
N SER A 76 -11.82 -8.23 6.11
CA SER A 76 -12.77 -9.06 5.39
C SER A 76 -12.06 -10.07 4.49
N GLN A 77 -12.79 -11.10 4.08
CA GLN A 77 -12.27 -12.11 3.15
C GLN A 77 -11.87 -11.51 1.79
N GLU A 78 -12.52 -10.42 1.37
CA GLU A 78 -12.18 -9.71 0.15
C GLU A 78 -10.86 -8.94 0.30
N GLU A 79 -10.64 -8.27 1.42
CA GLU A 79 -9.39 -7.55 1.69
C GLU A 79 -8.18 -8.50 1.77
N ILE A 80 -8.34 -9.65 2.44
CA ILE A 80 -7.31 -10.70 2.45
C ILE A 80 -7.00 -11.20 1.04
N LYS A 81 -8.04 -11.46 0.24
CA LYS A 81 -7.87 -11.90 -1.14
C LYS A 81 -7.13 -10.86 -1.98
N ASN A 82 -7.49 -9.58 -1.84
CA ASN A 82 -6.84 -8.48 -2.55
C ASN A 82 -5.37 -8.33 -2.12
N MET A 83 -5.08 -8.47 -0.82
CA MET A 83 -3.71 -8.46 -0.31
C MET A 83 -2.84 -9.56 -0.94
N TRP A 84 -3.34 -10.79 -1.04
CA TRP A 84 -2.59 -11.89 -1.65
C TRP A 84 -2.50 -11.85 -3.17
N ALA A 85 -3.43 -11.15 -3.83
CA ALA A 85 -3.34 -10.87 -5.25
C ALA A 85 -2.21 -9.87 -5.55
N ALA A 86 -2.06 -8.84 -4.71
CA ALA A 86 -1.00 -7.83 -4.83
C ALA A 86 0.38 -8.36 -4.36
N PHE A 87 0.39 -9.11 -3.27
CA PHE A 87 1.60 -9.61 -2.61
C PHE A 87 1.57 -11.13 -2.49
N PRO A 88 1.77 -11.87 -3.60
CA PRO A 88 1.69 -13.32 -3.59
C PRO A 88 2.80 -13.93 -2.71
N PRO A 89 2.51 -14.96 -1.90
CA PRO A 89 3.53 -15.68 -1.15
C PRO A 89 4.45 -16.48 -2.08
N ASP A 90 5.64 -16.80 -1.58
CA ASP A 90 6.56 -17.71 -2.24
C ASP A 90 6.06 -19.18 -2.22
N VAL A 91 6.80 -20.08 -2.88
CA VAL A 91 6.50 -21.51 -2.93
C VAL A 91 6.45 -22.17 -1.54
N GLY A 92 7.17 -21.62 -0.56
CA GLY A 92 7.17 -22.05 0.83
C GLY A 92 6.06 -21.44 1.69
N GLY A 93 5.17 -20.65 1.10
CA GLY A 93 4.09 -19.95 1.80
C GLY A 93 4.57 -18.78 2.67
N ASN A 94 5.75 -18.22 2.39
CA ASN A 94 6.26 -17.03 3.06
C ASN A 94 5.94 -15.77 2.26
N VAL A 95 5.73 -14.67 2.97
CA VAL A 95 5.40 -13.36 2.42
C VAL A 95 6.54 -12.42 2.77
N ASP A 96 7.09 -11.72 1.77
CA ASP A 96 8.08 -10.66 1.96
C ASP A 96 7.38 -9.37 2.43
N TYR A 97 7.42 -9.13 3.73
CA TYR A 97 6.81 -7.94 4.31
C TYR A 97 7.61 -6.66 4.03
N LYS A 98 8.91 -6.76 3.69
CA LYS A 98 9.71 -5.59 3.33
C LYS A 98 9.23 -5.04 1.99
N ASN A 99 8.93 -5.92 1.04
CA ASN A 99 8.32 -5.51 -0.23
C ASN A 99 6.96 -4.85 -0.02
N ILE A 100 6.13 -5.36 0.91
CA ILE A 100 4.85 -4.72 1.27
C ILE A 100 5.08 -3.30 1.80
N CYS A 101 6.00 -3.14 2.77
CA CYS A 101 6.32 -1.83 3.35
C CYS A 101 6.81 -0.84 2.29
N TYR A 102 7.70 -1.30 1.39
CA TYR A 102 8.22 -0.49 0.30
C TYR A 102 7.12 -0.05 -0.66
N VAL A 103 6.29 -0.97 -1.15
CA VAL A 103 5.23 -0.66 -2.14
C VAL A 103 4.17 0.27 -1.55
N ILE A 104 3.79 0.11 -0.28
CA ILE A 104 2.80 1.00 0.36
C ILE A 104 3.33 2.43 0.53
N THR A 105 4.64 2.59 0.69
CA THR A 105 5.26 3.91 0.97
C THR A 105 5.82 4.60 -0.29
N HIS A 106 6.19 3.83 -1.31
CA HIS A 106 6.84 4.33 -2.53
C HIS A 106 6.00 4.10 -3.80
N GLY A 107 4.91 3.33 -3.71
CA GLY A 107 4.13 2.85 -4.86
C GLY A 107 4.76 1.61 -5.52
N ASP A 108 4.01 0.93 -6.39
CA ASP A 108 4.52 -0.21 -7.16
C ASP A 108 5.41 0.30 -8.31
N ALA A 109 6.64 -0.22 -8.39
CA ALA A 109 7.58 0.12 -9.47
C ALA A 109 7.09 -0.36 -10.85
N LYS A 110 6.18 -1.35 -10.91
CA LYS A 110 5.63 -1.87 -12.16
C LYS A 110 4.65 -0.93 -12.85
N ASP A 111 4.14 0.09 -12.15
CA ASP A 111 3.30 1.12 -12.75
C ASP A 111 4.09 2.18 -13.54
N GLN A 112 5.43 2.03 -13.64
CA GLN A 112 6.32 2.97 -14.33
C GLN A 112 6.67 2.58 -15.78
N GLU A 113 6.20 1.45 -16.30
CA GLU A 113 6.32 1.04 -17.71
C GLU A 113 5.09 1.40 -18.55
#